data_AF-A0A2W4RLY4-F1
#
_entry.id   AF-A0A2W4RLY4-F1
#
_cell.length_a   1.000
_cell.length_b   1.000
_cell.length_c   1.000
_cell.angle_alpha   90.00
_cell.angle_beta   90.00
_cell.angle_gamma   90.00
#
_symmetry.space_group_name_H-M   'P 1'
#
loop_
_entity.id
_entity.type
_entity.pdbx_description
1 polymer ?
#
loop_
_entity_poly.entity_id
_entity_poly.type
_entity_poly.pdbx_seq_one_letter_code
_entity_poly.pdbx_strand_id
1 'polypeptide(L)'
;MSSPYSRKYAHIVKNLLLQREDLTHKTLIDMGHGWRLAAVIHYIKKRKNWPIETERDMRNVAHYRLPTGWQPGDAGATAIAHGKGATE
;
A
#
# COMPACT_ATOMS: atom_id res chain seq x y z
N MET A 1 -14.80 1.13 -13.06
CA MET A 1 -15.13 2.39 -12.34
C MET A 1 -14.41 2.42 -11.00
N SER A 2 -13.74 3.52 -10.66
CA SER A 2 -13.08 3.67 -9.36
C SER A 2 -14.12 4.19 -8.37
N SER A 3 -14.44 3.39 -7.35
CA SER A 3 -15.47 3.72 -6.36
C SER A 3 -15.13 5.05 -5.64
N PRO A 4 -16.10 5.95 -5.39
CA PRO A 4 -15.86 7.25 -4.75
C PRO A 4 -15.18 7.13 -3.38
N TYR A 5 -15.35 5.98 -2.72
CA TYR A 5 -14.71 5.66 -1.44
C TYR A 5 -13.18 5.55 -1.55
N SER A 6 -12.65 5.01 -2.65
CA SER A 6 -11.20 4.89 -2.85
C SER A 6 -10.51 6.25 -2.77
N ARG A 7 -11.17 7.31 -3.29
CA ARG A 7 -10.66 8.68 -3.23
C ARG A 7 -10.76 9.26 -1.82
N LYS A 8 -11.91 9.06 -1.14
CA LYS A 8 -12.15 9.61 0.20
C LYS A 8 -11.07 9.20 1.18
N TYR A 9 -10.62 7.95 1.13
CA TYR A 9 -9.70 7.44 2.13
C TYR A 9 -8.28 7.19 1.60
N ALA A 10 -7.99 7.51 0.34
CA ALA A 10 -6.64 7.42 -0.21
C ALA A 10 -5.62 8.20 0.63
N HIS A 11 -6.02 9.34 1.19
CA HIS A 11 -5.16 10.15 2.04
C HIS A 11 -4.83 9.47 3.39
N ILE A 12 -5.79 8.76 3.99
CA ILE A 12 -5.59 7.99 5.23
C ILE A 12 -4.61 6.85 4.97
N VAL A 13 -4.87 6.03 3.94
CA VAL A 13 -3.98 4.92 3.59
C VAL A 13 -2.59 5.42 3.21
N LYS A 14 -2.49 6.56 2.51
CA LYS A 14 -1.21 7.20 2.20
C LYS A 14 -0.44 7.53 3.48
N ASN A 15 -1.09 8.18 4.45
CA ASN A 15 -0.43 8.56 5.69
C ASN A 15 -0.03 7.33 6.51
N LEU A 16 -0.89 6.32 6.57
CA LEU A 16 -0.60 5.06 7.26
C LEU A 16 0.59 4.32 6.63
N LEU A 17 0.69 4.27 5.30
CA LEU A 17 1.85 3.68 4.62
C LEU A 17 3.15 4.44 4.90
N LEU A 18 3.10 5.76 5.13
CA LEU A 18 4.27 6.56 5.46
C LEU A 18 4.66 6.45 6.94
N GLN A 19 3.69 6.21 7.82
CA GLN A 19 3.90 6.11 9.27
C GLN A 19 4.19 4.69 9.76
N ARG A 20 3.70 3.68 9.05
CA ARG A 20 3.78 2.27 9.45
C ARG A 20 4.54 1.49 8.40
N GLU A 21 5.37 0.57 8.88
CA GLU A 21 6.09 -0.36 8.04
C GLU A 21 5.15 -1.38 7.40
N ASP A 22 4.11 -1.82 8.11
CA ASP A 22 3.11 -2.76 7.60
C ASP A 22 1.68 -2.22 7.72
N LEU A 23 0.91 -2.41 6.64
CA LEU A 23 -0.51 -2.08 6.60
C LEU A 23 -1.32 -3.31 6.18
N THR A 24 -2.23 -3.73 7.03
CA THR A 24 -3.10 -4.89 6.77
C THR A 24 -4.55 -4.48 6.61
N HIS A 25 -5.32 -5.31 5.91
CA HIS A 25 -6.77 -5.10 5.78
C HIS A 25 -7.47 -5.01 7.14
N LYS A 26 -6.96 -5.72 8.16
CA LYS A 26 -7.46 -5.68 9.54
C LYS A 26 -7.36 -4.28 10.16
N THR A 27 -6.30 -3.53 9.85
CA THR A 27 -6.11 -2.16 10.35
C THR A 27 -7.24 -1.24 9.89
N LEU A 28 -7.65 -1.35 8.62
CA LEU A 28 -8.78 -0.55 8.12
C LEU A 28 -10.12 -0.97 8.72
N ILE A 29 -10.32 -2.29 8.92
CA ILE A 29 -11.53 -2.81 9.56
C ILE A 29 -11.64 -2.32 11.00
N ASP A 30 -10.54 -2.36 11.76
CA ASP A 30 -10.46 -1.91 13.15
C ASP A 30 -10.75 -0.41 13.29
N MET A 31 -10.28 0.41 12.34
CA MET A 31 -10.62 1.84 12.27
C MET A 31 -12.09 2.13 11.89
N GLY A 32 -12.95 1.10 11.83
CA GLY A 32 -14.35 1.24 11.41
C GLY A 32 -14.49 1.60 9.93
N HIS A 33 -13.40 1.47 9.18
CA HIS A 33 -13.39 1.73 7.76
C HIS A 33 -13.41 0.38 7.03
N GLY A 34 -14.56 -0.29 7.01
CA GLY A 34 -14.80 -1.61 6.39
C GLY A 34 -14.71 -1.67 4.85
N TRP A 35 -13.84 -0.89 4.21
CA TRP A 35 -13.65 -0.85 2.77
C TRP A 35 -12.40 -1.66 2.37
N ARG A 36 -12.38 -2.12 1.11
CA ARG A 36 -11.31 -3.00 0.61
C ARG A 36 -10.01 -2.21 0.45
N LEU A 37 -9.07 -2.35 1.39
CA LEU A 37 -7.69 -1.85 1.31
C LEU A 37 -7.07 -2.06 -0.09
N ALA A 38 -7.31 -3.23 -0.66
CA ALA A 38 -6.85 -3.59 -2.01
C ALA A 38 -7.28 -2.58 -3.10
N ALA A 39 -8.51 -2.06 -3.06
CA ALA A 39 -9.01 -1.11 -4.08
C ALA A 39 -8.32 0.25 -3.97
N VAL A 40 -7.94 0.64 -2.75
CA VAL A 40 -7.23 1.88 -2.42
C VAL A 40 -5.79 1.80 -2.87
N ILE A 41 -5.12 0.70 -2.51
CA ILE A 41 -3.76 0.42 -2.92
C ILE A 41 -3.71 0.40 -4.45
N HIS A 42 -4.65 -0.29 -5.11
CA HIS A 42 -4.75 -0.29 -6.56
C HIS A 42 -4.97 1.12 -7.13
N TYR A 43 -5.79 1.95 -6.50
CA TYR A 43 -5.97 3.35 -6.90
C TYR A 43 -4.68 4.17 -6.75
N ILE A 44 -3.96 4.03 -5.63
CA ILE A 44 -2.70 4.74 -5.37
C ILE A 44 -1.62 4.29 -6.34
N LYS A 45 -1.44 2.97 -6.55
CA LYS A 45 -0.52 2.41 -7.55
C LYS A 45 -0.84 2.95 -8.94
N LYS A 46 -2.11 2.96 -9.35
CA LYS A 46 -2.50 3.44 -10.68
C LYS A 46 -2.34 4.96 -10.85
N ARG A 47 -2.67 5.74 -9.82
CA ARG A 47 -2.69 7.21 -9.92
C ARG A 47 -1.34 7.87 -9.64
N LYS A 48 -0.53 7.26 -8.78
CA LYS A 48 0.74 7.85 -8.31
C LYS A 48 1.95 6.98 -8.60
N ASN A 49 1.77 5.80 -9.18
CA ASN A 49 2.87 4.87 -9.51
C ASN A 49 3.73 4.48 -8.29
N TRP A 50 3.13 4.42 -7.11
CA TRP A 50 3.88 4.06 -5.90
C TRP A 50 4.29 2.58 -5.94
N PRO A 51 5.55 2.25 -5.60
CA PRO A 51 6.06 0.88 -5.56
C PRO A 51 5.59 0.17 -4.29
N ILE A 52 4.26 0.04 -4.12
CA ILE A 52 3.70 -0.63 -2.95
C ILE A 52 3.90 -2.13 -3.09
N GLU A 53 4.65 -2.71 -2.16
CA GLU A 53 4.85 -4.14 -2.03
C GLU A 53 3.63 -4.78 -1.38
N THR A 54 3.30 -5.99 -1.81
CA THR A 54 2.17 -6.75 -1.27
C THR A 54 2.62 -8.16 -0.99
N GLU A 55 2.64 -8.51 0.29
CA GLU A 55 2.99 -9.85 0.76
C GLU A 55 1.75 -10.50 1.37
N ARG A 56 1.64 -11.82 1.27
CA ARG A 56 0.56 -12.58 1.91
C ARG A 56 1.17 -13.57 2.89
N ASP A 57 0.74 -13.46 4.14
CA ASP A 57 1.14 -14.41 5.19
C ASP A 57 0.41 -15.76 5.01
N MET A 58 0.89 -16.81 5.70
CA MET A 58 0.26 -18.14 5.77
C MET A 58 -1.23 -18.10 6.13
N ARG A 59 -1.70 -17.07 6.84
CA ARG A 59 -3.13 -16.86 7.14
C ARG A 59 -3.93 -16.17 6.04
N ASN A 60 -3.36 -16.03 4.83
CA ASN A 60 -3.93 -15.31 3.69
C ASN A 60 -4.24 -13.83 3.99
N VAL A 61 -3.50 -13.25 4.94
CA VAL A 61 -3.59 -11.82 5.28
C VAL A 61 -2.70 -11.06 4.32
N ALA A 62 -3.26 -10.09 3.59
CA ALA A 62 -2.47 -9.20 2.75
C ALA A 62 -1.83 -8.09 3.59
N HIS A 63 -0.50 -8.06 3.56
CA HIS A 63 0.37 -7.04 4.13
C HIS A 63 0.85 -6.12 3.00
N TYR A 64 0.61 -4.82 3.17
CA TYR A 64 1.03 -3.80 2.23
C TYR A 64 2.08 -2.93 2.89
N ARG A 65 3.22 -2.76 2.22
CA ARG A 65 4.30 -1.91 2.70
C ARG A 65 4.91 -1.08 1.58
N LEU A 66 5.60 -0.02 1.97
CA LEU A 66 6.50 0.69 1.07
C LEU A 66 7.91 0.13 1.22
N PRO A 67 8.72 0.14 0.15
CA PRO A 67 10.11 -0.28 0.24
C PRO A 67 10.84 0.61 1.24
N THR A 68 11.75 0.01 2.00
CA THR A 68 12.51 0.74 3.02
C THR A 68 13.26 1.91 2.38
N GLY A 69 13.12 3.11 2.96
CA GLY A 69 13.70 4.34 2.43
C GLY A 69 12.92 5.01 1.30
N TRP A 70 11.76 4.48 0.89
CA TRP A 70 10.94 5.09 -0.14
C TRP A 70 10.18 6.32 0.39
N GLN A 71 10.30 7.44 -0.33
CA GLN A 71 9.60 8.69 0.00
C GLN A 71 8.72 9.15 -1.18
N PRO A 72 7.59 9.84 -0.90
CA PRO A 72 6.63 10.21 -1.92
C PRO A 72 7.13 11.28 -2.91
N GLY A 73 8.25 11.94 -2.64
CA GLY A 73 8.94 12.84 -3.57
C GLY A 73 9.63 12.08 -4.72
N ASP A 74 9.99 10.81 -4.49
CA ASP A 74 10.69 9.93 -5.44
C ASP A 74 9.75 9.17 -6.39
N ALA A 75 8.44 9.44 -6.34
CA ALA A 75 7.44 8.79 -7.19
C ALA A 75 7.64 9.06 -8.70
N GLY A 76 8.56 9.94 -9.09
CA GLY A 76 9.05 10.10 -10.46
C GLY A 76 10.38 9.40 -10.78
N ALA A 77 11.08 8.85 -9.78
CA ALA A 77 12.48 8.41 -9.91
C ALA A 77 12.69 6.89 -9.78
N THR A 78 11.78 6.13 -9.16
CA THR A 78 12.06 4.73 -8.81
C THR A 78 11.07 3.72 -9.42
N ALA A 79 11.33 3.39 -10.69
CA ALA A 79 10.90 2.13 -11.30
C ALA A 79 12.06 1.11 -11.31
N ILE A 80 13.03 1.25 -10.40
CA ILE A 80 14.27 0.47 -10.35
C ILE A 80 14.52 -0.08 -8.94
N ALA A 81 13.56 -0.81 -8.38
CA ALA A 81 13.79 -1.59 -7.17
C ALA A 81 12.81 -2.78 -7.10
N HIS A 82 12.86 -3.66 -8.09
CA HIS A 82 12.35 -5.02 -7.91
C HIS A 82 13.33 -6.00 -8.53
N GLY A 83 14.44 -6.20 -7.83
CA GLY A 83 15.47 -7.17 -8.17
C GLY A 83 16.07 -7.76 -6.90
N LYS A 84 15.56 -8.94 -6.54
CA LYS A 84 16.14 -9.98 -5.66
C LYS A 84 16.49 -9.63 -4.20
N GLY A 85 15.90 -10.39 -3.29
CA GLY A 85 16.40 -10.56 -1.92
C GLY A 85 15.61 -11.61 -1.15
N ALA A 86 15.79 -12.89 -1.49
CA ALA A 86 15.39 -14.09 -0.73
C ALA A 86 15.97 -15.29 -1.51
N THR A 87 16.82 -16.19 -1.00
CA THR A 87 17.24 -16.54 0.37
C THR A 87 18.55 -17.35 0.21
N GLU A 88 19.52 -17.17 1.11
CA GLU A 88 20.67 -18.10 1.30
C GLU A 88 20.26 -19.32 2.13
#